data_AF-A0A418ZSM9-F1
#
_entry.id   AF-A0A418ZSM9-F1
#
_cell.length_a   1.000
_cell.length_b   1.000
_cell.length_c   1.000
_cell.angle_alpha   90.00
_cell.angle_beta   90.00
_cell.angle_gamma   90.00
#
_symmetry.space_group_name_H-M   'P 1'
#
loop_
_entity.id
_entity.type
_entity.pdbx_description
1 polymer ?
#
loop_
_entity_poly.entity_id
_entity_poly.type
_entity_poly.pdbx_seq_one_letter_code
_entity_poly.pdbx_strand_id
1 'polypeptide(L)' 'GQPTLTHQPPAVTVARVTGAGDCFLAAHLAAELKEMPRDAALRQAVRASAAHVSGKDVP' A
#
# COMPACT_ATOMS: atom_id res chain seq x y z
N GLY A 1 -5.22 3.00 23.44
CA GLY A 1 -5.12 2.60 22.02
C GLY A 1 -4.44 3.70 21.23
N GLN A 2 -3.64 3.37 20.22
CA GLN A 2 -3.07 4.39 19.35
C GLN A 2 -4.15 5.01 18.44
N PRO A 3 -3.97 6.25 17.96
CA PRO A 3 -4.93 6.89 17.06
C PRO A 3 -5.05 6.14 15.73
N THR A 4 -6.24 6.22 15.14
CA THR A 4 -6.53 5.71 13.79
C THR A 4 -5.78 6.56 12.77
N LEU A 5 -5.03 5.90 11.87
CA LEU A 5 -4.35 6.55 10.76
C LEU A 5 -5.16 6.37 9.48
N THR A 6 -5.25 7.43 8.68
CA THR A 6 -5.91 7.40 7.36
C THR A 6 -4.97 7.97 6.32
N HIS A 7 -4.98 7.40 5.12
CA HIS A 7 -4.19 7.90 4.01
C HIS A 7 -4.95 7.67 2.71
N GLN A 8 -5.08 8.71 1.89
CA GLN A 8 -5.80 8.62 0.63
C GLN A 8 -4.88 8.06 -0.48
N PRO A 9 -5.29 7.03 -1.22
CA PRO A 9 -4.55 6.57 -2.39
C PRO A 9 -4.47 7.64 -3.46
N PRO A 10 -3.34 7.70 -4.21
CA PRO A 10 -3.27 8.57 -5.38
C PRO A 10 -4.29 8.12 -6.43
N ALA A 11 -4.86 9.07 -7.16
CA ALA A 11 -5.70 8.77 -8.31
C ALA A 11 -4.85 8.06 -9.39
N VAL A 12 -5.22 6.83 -9.72
CA VAL A 12 -4.54 6.02 -10.74
C VAL A 12 -5.55 5.40 -11.69
N THR A 13 -5.18 5.27 -12.95
CA THR A 13 -5.97 4.51 -13.92
C THR A 13 -5.85 3.03 -13.59
N VAL A 14 -6.97 2.36 -13.38
CA VAL A 14 -7.00 0.93 -13.01
C VAL A 14 -6.80 0.08 -14.26
N ALA A 15 -5.74 -0.72 -14.28
CA ALA A 15 -5.42 -1.72 -15.29
C ALA A 15 -5.70 -3.16 -14.80
N ARG A 16 -5.67 -3.40 -13.48
CA ARG A 16 -5.98 -4.69 -12.84
C ARG A 16 -6.99 -4.47 -11.71
N VAL A 17 -8.06 -5.27 -11.69
CA VAL A 17 -9.20 -5.06 -10.77
C VAL A 17 -9.05 -5.83 -9.45
N THR A 18 -8.15 -6.81 -9.37
CA THR A 18 -7.96 -7.68 -8.20
C THR A 18 -6.55 -7.57 -7.62
N GLY A 19 -6.35 -8.03 -6.38
CA GLY A 19 -5.02 -8.08 -5.72
C GLY A 19 -4.58 -6.82 -4.98
N ALA A 20 -5.39 -5.76 -5.00
CA ALA A 20 -5.08 -4.49 -4.31
C ALA A 20 -4.89 -4.68 -2.79
N GLY A 21 -5.74 -5.49 -2.17
CA GLY A 21 -5.72 -5.78 -0.73
C GLY A 21 -4.53 -6.64 -0.32
N ASP A 22 -4.21 -7.68 -1.09
CA ASP A 22 -3.07 -8.56 -0.82
C ASP A 22 -1.75 -7.80 -0.98
N CYS A 23 -1.63 -6.97 -2.02
CA CYS A 23 -0.47 -6.11 -2.23
C CYS A 23 -0.31 -5.09 -1.11
N PHE A 24 -1.42 -4.48 -0.66
CA PHE A 24 -1.43 -3.58 0.49
C PHE A 24 -0.92 -4.30 1.75
N LEU A 25 -1.48 -5.46 2.07
CA LEU A 25 -1.13 -6.21 3.27
C LEU A 25 0.32 -6.68 3.25
N ALA A 26 0.79 -7.23 2.13
CA ALA A 26 2.18 -7.67 1.97
C ALA A 26 3.17 -6.52 2.15
N ALA A 27 2.89 -5.36 1.54
CA ALA A 27 3.72 -4.16 1.68
C ALA A 27 3.67 -3.58 3.11
N HIS A 28 2.53 -3.67 3.78
CA HIS A 28 2.40 -3.24 5.18
C HIS A 28 3.23 -4.12 6.12
N LEU A 29 3.08 -5.44 6.02
CA LEU A 29 3.86 -6.40 6.82
C LEU A 29 5.36 -6.27 6.55
N ALA A 30 5.77 -6.10 5.29
CA ALA A 30 7.17 -5.88 4.94
C ALA A 30 7.75 -4.60 5.54
N ALA A 31 6.93 -3.55 5.70
CA ALA A 31 7.34 -2.30 6.35
C ALA A 31 7.41 -2.45 7.88
N GLU A 32 6.49 -3.19 8.49
CA GLU A 32 6.53 -3.51 9.92
C GLU A 32 7.74 -4.37 10.28
N LEU A 33 8.08 -5.37 9.44
CA LEU A 33 9.29 -6.18 9.60
C LEU A 33 10.59 -5.37 9.49
N LYS A 34 10.53 -4.19 8.86
CA LYS A 34 11.63 -3.22 8.78
C LYS A 34 11.59 -2.17 9.91
N GLU A 35 10.75 -2.40 10.92
CA GLU A 35 10.53 -1.49 12.05
C GLU A 35 10.11 -0.07 11.62
N MET A 36 9.46 0.05 10.45
CA MET A 36 9.01 1.34 9.96
C MET A 36 7.87 1.87 10.85
N PRO A 37 7.80 3.20 11.08
CA PRO A 37 6.66 3.80 11.75
C PRO A 37 5.34 3.45 11.05
N ARG A 38 4.27 3.23 11.81
CA ARG A 38 2.94 2.81 11.31
C ARG A 38 2.41 3.67 10.16
N ASP A 39 2.67 4.97 10.23
CA ASP A 39 2.30 5.96 9.23
C ASP A 39 3.11 5.80 7.92
N ALA A 40 4.40 5.48 8.02
CA ALA A 40 5.25 5.16 6.87
C ALA A 40 4.87 3.81 6.26
N ALA A 41 4.57 2.80 7.08
CA ALA A 41 4.08 1.49 6.64
C ALA A 41 2.73 1.61 5.91
N LEU A 42 1.80 2.42 6.42
CA LEU A 42 0.52 2.70 5.75
C LEU A 42 0.74 3.38 4.39
N ARG A 43 1.58 4.41 4.33
CA ARG A 43 1.91 5.09 3.05
C ARG A 43 2.50 4.14 2.02
N GLN A 44 3.42 3.28 2.43
CA GLN A 44 4.06 2.31 1.53
C GLN A 44 3.03 1.32 0.99
N ALA A 45 2.16 0.79 1.85
CA ALA A 45 1.11 -0.15 1.48
C ALA A 45 0.11 0.45 0.48
N VAL A 46 -0.33 1.69 0.71
CA VAL A 46 -1.22 2.41 -0.21
C VAL A 46 -0.57 2.62 -1.58
N ARG A 47 0.71 2.99 -1.64
CA ARG A 47 1.42 3.19 -2.90
C ARG A 47 1.63 1.89 -3.67
N ALA A 48 2.03 0.83 -2.97
CA ALA A 48 2.24 -0.49 -3.58
C ALA A 48 0.93 -1.02 -4.18
N SER A 49 -0.16 -0.93 -3.43
CA SER A 49 -1.50 -1.30 -3.89
C SER A 49 -1.92 -0.50 -5.13
N ALA A 50 -1.75 0.83 -5.09
CA ALA A 50 -2.05 1.70 -6.23
C ALA A 50 -1.18 1.39 -7.46
N ALA A 51 0.11 1.12 -7.28
CA ALA A 51 1.01 0.72 -8.36
C ALA A 51 0.56 -0.59 -9.02
N HIS A 52 0.25 -1.60 -8.20
CA HIS A 52 -0.21 -2.91 -8.66
C HIS A 52 -1.50 -2.83 -9.49
N VAL A 53 -2.53 -2.13 -9.00
CA VAL A 53 -3.79 -1.98 -9.75
C VAL A 53 -3.64 -1.09 -10.97
N SER A 54 -2.66 -0.18 -10.98
CA SER A 54 -2.38 0.70 -12.13
C SER A 54 -1.58 0.03 -13.25
N GLY A 55 -1.15 -1.22 -13.07
CA GLY A 55 -0.30 -1.92 -14.05
C GLY A 55 1.10 -1.33 -14.16
N LYS A 56 1.50 -0.46 -13.22
CA LYS A 56 2.90 -0.10 -12.99
C LYS A 56 3.56 -1.24 -12.21
N ASP A 57 3.63 -2.41 -12.84
CA ASP A 57 4.56 -3.45 -12.43
C ASP A 57 5.96 -2.84 -12.65
N VAL A 58 6.48 -2.18 -11.62
CA VAL A 58 7.89 -1.81 -11.56
C VAL A 58 8.64 -3.14 -11.39
N PRO A 59 9.54 -3.51 -12.32
CA PRO A 59 10.36 -4.71 -12.20
C PRO A 59 11.24 -4.69 -10.96
#